data_AF-A0A537HBH4-F1
#
_entry.id   AF-A0A537HBH4-F1
#
_cell.length_a   1.000
_cell.length_b   1.000
_cell.length_c   1.000
_cell.angle_alpha   90.00
_cell.angle_beta   90.00
_cell.angle_gamma   90.00
#
_symmetry.space_group_name_H-M   'P 1'
#
loop_
_entity.id
_entity.type
_entity.pdbx_description
1 polymer ?
#
loop_
_entity_poly.entity_id
_entity_poly.type
_entity_poly.pdbx_seq_one_letter_code
_entity_poly.pdbx_strand_id
1 'polypeptide(L)'
;MRTRSGKESLPRRDSDADTRGRNSASHHRTDSSRGRDGSAAAPIGSLPKPYLSLTTPSAHRHLYNRSAELYDQIYSFKDYEKEAAKLHQLIREQKRSAGNDLLEVACGTGGHITYLKNNYSVEGLDLNRQMLRLARKKHPDIVLHRGDMVSFKLKKHFDAITCLFSAIGHLKTRRKLGLAVRNMSRHLKLGGVLIVEPWITPQQWRKRSVHANFVDQPELKIARMNISKNRGRLSVLDMHHLVATPNRVEHFVERLELGLFTHDEYLDAFRRAGLETSYDSEGLMGRGLYIGTL
;
A
#
# COMPACT_ATOMS: atom_id res chain seq x y z
N MET A 1 -19.73 30.24 -60.61
CA MET A 1 -18.85 31.43 -60.62
C MET A 1 -18.26 31.56 -59.22
N ARG A 2 -16.93 31.66 -59.01
CA ARG A 2 -16.03 32.82 -59.21
C ARG A 2 -16.40 34.00 -58.28
N THR A 3 -15.50 34.63 -57.48
CA THR A 3 -14.04 34.43 -57.26
C THR A 3 -13.53 35.22 -56.02
N ARG A 4 -12.48 34.72 -55.32
CA ARG A 4 -11.23 35.39 -54.80
C ARG A 4 -11.28 36.80 -54.12
N SER A 5 -10.33 37.25 -53.28
CA SER A 5 -9.18 36.66 -52.53
C SER A 5 -8.50 37.74 -51.66
N GLY A 6 -7.74 37.38 -50.61
CA GLY A 6 -6.86 38.34 -49.91
C GLY A 6 -5.83 37.71 -48.94
N LYS A 7 -4.56 37.66 -49.35
CA LYS A 7 -3.35 37.63 -48.49
C LYS A 7 -2.71 39.04 -48.63
N GLU A 8 -1.60 39.46 -48.02
CA GLU A 8 -0.45 38.86 -47.30
C GLU A 8 0.24 40.00 -46.50
N SER A 9 1.08 39.82 -45.48
CA SER A 9 2.54 39.63 -45.63
C SER A 9 3.30 39.95 -44.30
N LEU A 10 4.62 39.66 -44.25
CA LEU A 10 5.58 39.98 -43.17
C LEU A 10 6.92 40.44 -43.77
N PRO A 11 7.68 41.33 -43.09
CA PRO A 11 9.04 40.97 -42.60
C PRO A 11 9.29 41.51 -41.16
N ARG A 12 10.17 41.03 -40.27
CA ARG A 12 11.52 40.35 -40.27
C ARG A 12 12.77 41.27 -40.23
N ARG A 13 13.43 41.29 -39.05
CA ARG A 13 14.91 41.32 -38.78
C ARG A 13 15.66 42.66 -39.03
N ASP A 14 16.81 43.02 -38.40
CA ASP A 14 17.71 42.54 -37.29
C ASP A 14 18.70 43.73 -36.95
N SER A 15 19.64 43.81 -35.97
CA SER A 15 20.18 43.02 -34.82
C SER A 15 20.93 43.95 -33.79
N ASP A 16 21.54 43.38 -32.74
CA ASP A 16 22.68 43.91 -31.91
C ASP A 16 22.49 45.17 -31.01
N ALA A 17 23.34 45.54 -30.00
CA ALA A 17 24.21 44.90 -28.97
C ALA A 17 24.81 46.04 -28.06
N ASP A 18 25.45 45.94 -26.88
CA ASP A 18 25.85 44.95 -25.84
C ASP A 18 25.83 45.69 -24.47
N THR A 19 25.34 45.07 -23.37
CA THR A 19 25.95 45.34 -22.04
C THR A 19 25.82 44.19 -21.02
N ARG A 20 26.79 43.29 -21.03
CA ARG A 20 27.62 42.85 -19.86
C ARG A 20 26.94 42.65 -18.49
N GLY A 21 26.89 41.39 -18.04
CA GLY A 21 26.73 41.00 -16.63
C GLY A 21 27.43 39.67 -16.33
N ARG A 22 28.74 39.71 -16.03
CA ARG A 22 29.58 38.49 -15.89
C ARG A 22 29.40 37.81 -14.53
N ASN A 23 29.30 36.49 -14.53
CA ASN A 23 30.39 35.66 -13.99
C ASN A 23 30.35 34.22 -14.52
N SER A 24 31.52 33.61 -14.74
CA SER A 24 31.63 32.32 -15.43
C SER A 24 32.87 31.53 -15.04
N ALA A 25 32.65 30.24 -14.74
CA ALA A 25 33.59 29.11 -14.87
C ALA A 25 34.96 29.15 -14.17
N SER A 26 35.34 27.99 -13.63
CA SER A 26 36.57 27.33 -14.09
C SER A 26 36.41 25.81 -14.10
N HIS A 27 36.63 25.20 -15.27
CA HIS A 27 37.08 23.83 -15.37
C HIS A 27 38.59 23.89 -15.60
N HIS A 28 39.39 23.20 -14.79
CA HIS A 28 40.77 22.90 -15.15
C HIS A 28 40.94 21.40 -15.35
N ARG A 29 41.36 21.03 -16.56
CA ARG A 29 42.12 19.80 -16.79
C ARG A 29 43.60 20.18 -16.78
N THR A 30 44.41 19.36 -16.14
CA THR A 30 45.85 19.27 -16.37
C THR A 30 46.19 17.78 -16.44
N ASP A 31 46.97 17.39 -17.44
CA ASP A 31 47.47 16.02 -17.62
C ASP A 31 48.98 16.04 -17.40
N SER A 32 49.46 15.14 -16.54
CA SER A 32 50.86 14.69 -16.53
C SER A 32 50.96 13.36 -15.78
N SER A 33 51.97 12.57 -16.12
CA SER A 33 52.03 11.14 -15.77
C SER A 33 53.15 10.78 -14.79
N ARG A 34 53.05 9.54 -14.28
CA ARG A 34 54.01 8.77 -13.46
C ARG A 34 53.85 8.92 -11.94
N GLY A 35 53.62 7.77 -11.31
CA GLY A 35 53.40 7.60 -9.87
C GLY A 35 52.75 6.25 -9.61
N ARG A 36 53.51 5.15 -9.74
CA ARG A 36 53.06 3.82 -9.30
C ARG A 36 53.31 3.72 -7.81
N ASP A 37 52.25 3.68 -7.01
CA ASP A 37 52.28 3.01 -5.70
C ASP A 37 50.93 2.35 -5.39
N GLY A 38 50.99 1.15 -4.82
CA GLY A 38 49.87 0.23 -4.75
C GLY A 38 49.02 0.36 -3.48
N SER A 39 48.10 1.33 -3.44
CA SER A 39 47.04 1.34 -2.42
C SER A 39 45.83 0.52 -2.90
N ALA A 40 45.85 -0.79 -2.66
CA ALA A 40 44.71 -1.66 -2.95
C ALA A 40 43.55 -1.34 -1.99
N ALA A 41 42.38 -1.01 -2.54
CA ALA A 41 41.17 -0.81 -1.74
C ALA A 41 40.87 -2.10 -0.95
N ALA A 42 40.81 -1.99 0.39
CA ALA A 42 40.61 -3.14 1.25
C ALA A 42 39.29 -3.86 0.91
N PRO A 43 39.28 -5.20 0.76
CA PRO A 43 38.05 -5.92 0.46
C PRO A 43 37.06 -5.75 1.61
N ILE A 44 35.78 -5.54 1.28
CA ILE A 44 34.70 -5.48 2.26
C ILE A 44 34.72 -6.80 3.04
N GLY A 45 35.07 -6.72 4.33
CA GLY A 45 35.27 -7.89 5.19
C GLY A 45 34.04 -8.79 5.19
N SER A 46 34.26 -10.10 5.06
CA SER A 46 33.19 -11.09 5.08
C SER A 46 32.44 -11.02 6.41
N LEU A 47 31.13 -10.70 6.34
CA LEU A 47 30.28 -10.67 7.52
C LEU A 47 30.40 -12.00 8.28
N PRO A 48 30.63 -11.97 9.61
CA PRO A 48 30.82 -13.18 10.38
C PRO A 48 29.61 -14.11 10.28
N LYS A 49 29.87 -15.43 10.34
CA LYS A 49 28.83 -16.46 10.25
C LYS A 49 27.72 -16.19 11.28
N PRO A 50 26.44 -16.40 10.92
CA PRO A 50 25.31 -15.87 11.69
C PRO A 50 25.23 -16.47 13.10
N TYR A 51 25.03 -15.60 14.09
CA TYR A 51 24.59 -15.98 15.43
C TYR A 51 23.20 -16.61 15.37
N LEU A 52 23.16 -17.93 15.27
CA LEU A 52 21.94 -18.69 15.02
C LEU A 52 21.30 -19.18 16.33
N SER A 53 20.90 -18.21 17.17
CA SER A 53 20.03 -18.46 18.31
C SER A 53 19.08 -17.28 18.53
N LEU A 54 17.93 -17.35 17.86
CA LEU A 54 16.73 -16.61 18.24
C LEU A 54 15.60 -17.62 18.37
N THR A 55 14.99 -17.66 19.56
CA THR A 55 13.97 -18.62 19.95
C THR A 55 12.79 -18.60 18.97
N THR A 56 12.34 -19.79 18.55
CA THR A 56 11.14 -19.94 17.73
C THR A 56 9.95 -19.31 18.46
N PRO A 57 9.33 -18.24 17.94
CA PRO A 57 8.17 -17.64 18.61
C PRO A 57 7.03 -18.66 18.65
N SER A 58 6.42 -18.84 19.82
CA SER A 58 5.37 -19.83 20.00
C SER A 58 4.14 -19.55 19.12
N ALA A 59 3.39 -20.60 18.82
CA ALA A 59 2.25 -20.51 17.92
C ALA A 59 1.12 -19.63 18.50
N HIS A 60 0.33 -19.02 17.60
CA HIS A 60 -0.94 -18.35 17.91
C HIS A 60 -0.90 -17.11 18.83
N ARG A 61 0.13 -16.25 18.73
CA ARG A 61 -0.04 -14.84 19.11
C ARG A 61 -0.87 -14.12 18.05
N HIS A 62 -1.91 -13.37 18.45
CA HIS A 62 -2.74 -12.60 17.52
C HIS A 62 -1.90 -11.56 16.76
N LEU A 63 -1.87 -11.65 15.43
CA LEU A 63 -1.09 -10.78 14.57
C LEU A 63 -1.54 -9.31 14.72
N TYR A 64 -0.57 -8.41 14.75
CA TYR A 64 -0.68 -6.98 15.06
C TYR A 64 -1.00 -6.63 16.52
N ASN A 65 -1.23 -7.57 17.45
CA ASN A 65 -1.56 -7.19 18.83
C ASN A 65 -0.40 -6.52 19.59
N ARG A 66 0.87 -6.65 19.17
CA ARG A 66 1.97 -5.85 19.73
C ARG A 66 2.28 -4.59 18.92
N SER A 67 2.14 -4.66 17.60
CA SER A 67 2.42 -3.51 16.72
C SER A 67 1.26 -2.53 16.56
N ALA A 68 0.03 -2.85 17.00
CA ALA A 68 -1.17 -2.02 16.79
C ALA A 68 -0.99 -0.54 17.21
N GLU A 69 -0.52 -0.28 18.43
CA GLU A 69 -0.33 1.09 18.95
C GLU A 69 0.83 1.84 18.27
N LEU A 70 1.67 1.11 17.54
CA LEU A 70 2.78 1.63 16.73
C LEU A 70 2.45 1.65 15.22
N TYR A 71 1.29 1.10 14.81
CA TYR A 71 0.99 0.80 13.41
C TYR A 71 0.98 2.07 12.56
N ASP A 72 0.28 3.10 13.02
CA ASP A 72 0.20 4.39 12.32
C ASP A 72 1.58 5.07 12.20
N GLN A 73 2.47 4.87 13.17
CA GLN A 73 3.84 5.41 13.13
C GLN A 73 4.73 4.62 12.18
N ILE A 74 4.63 3.29 12.19
CA ILE A 74 5.35 2.39 11.26
C ILE A 74 4.89 2.64 9.82
N TYR A 75 3.60 2.84 9.58
CA TYR A 75 3.04 3.06 8.24
C TYR A 75 2.78 4.54 7.91
N SER A 76 3.44 5.46 8.63
CA SER A 76 3.37 6.92 8.45
C SER A 76 3.79 7.41 7.06
N PHE A 77 4.49 6.59 6.28
CA PHE A 77 4.80 6.86 4.87
C PHE A 77 3.58 6.75 3.92
N LYS A 78 2.42 6.27 4.40
CA LYS A 78 1.20 6.17 3.59
C LYS A 78 0.45 7.50 3.55
N ASP A 79 0.35 8.05 2.35
CA ASP A 79 -0.51 9.18 2.01
C ASP A 79 -1.97 8.71 1.90
N TYR A 80 -2.62 8.52 3.05
CA TYR A 80 -4.01 8.08 3.14
C TYR A 80 -5.00 9.06 2.49
N GLU A 81 -4.65 10.34 2.39
CA GLU A 81 -5.48 11.37 1.74
C GLU A 81 -5.50 11.20 0.23
N LYS A 82 -4.32 11.12 -0.40
CA LYS A 82 -4.18 10.87 -1.84
C LYS A 82 -4.71 9.51 -2.25
N GLU A 83 -4.52 8.49 -1.41
CA GLU A 83 -5.11 7.17 -1.64
C GLU A 83 -6.65 7.22 -1.59
N ALA A 84 -7.24 7.93 -0.62
CA ALA A 84 -8.68 8.15 -0.56
C ALA A 84 -9.21 9.00 -1.73
N ALA A 85 -8.43 9.97 -2.24
CA ALA A 85 -8.78 10.76 -3.41
C ALA A 85 -8.81 9.90 -4.70
N LYS A 86 -7.80 9.05 -4.93
CA LYS A 86 -7.83 8.09 -6.07
C LYS A 86 -8.98 7.09 -5.92
N LEU A 87 -9.27 6.61 -4.71
CA LEU A 87 -10.44 5.76 -4.46
C LEU A 87 -11.76 6.49 -4.75
N HIS A 88 -11.91 7.75 -4.35
CA HIS A 88 -13.12 8.54 -4.64
C HIS A 88 -13.35 8.71 -6.15
N GLN A 89 -12.29 8.99 -6.92
CA GLN A 89 -12.35 9.05 -8.37
C GLN A 89 -12.82 7.70 -8.96
N LEU A 90 -12.12 6.60 -8.64
CA LEU A 90 -12.46 5.27 -9.16
C LEU A 90 -13.88 4.83 -8.80
N ILE A 91 -14.34 5.14 -7.58
CA ILE A 91 -15.72 4.86 -7.17
C ILE A 91 -16.71 5.70 -8.00
N ARG A 92 -16.42 6.98 -8.28
CA ARG A 92 -17.30 7.82 -9.11
C ARG A 92 -17.34 7.41 -10.59
N GLU A 93 -16.26 6.84 -11.11
CA GLU A 93 -16.18 6.38 -12.50
C GLU A 93 -16.87 5.03 -12.73
N GLN A 94 -16.79 4.11 -11.76
CA GLN A 94 -17.17 2.70 -11.95
C GLN A 94 -18.52 2.33 -11.31
N LYS A 95 -19.01 3.11 -10.35
CA LYS A 95 -20.27 2.86 -9.62
C LYS A 95 -21.48 3.37 -10.40
N ARG A 96 -22.50 2.52 -10.51
CA ARG A 96 -23.79 2.78 -11.18
C ARG A 96 -24.94 3.04 -10.19
N SER A 97 -24.77 2.71 -8.91
CA SER A 97 -25.74 3.03 -7.85
C SER A 97 -25.75 4.53 -7.50
N ALA A 98 -26.86 5.04 -6.96
CA ALA A 98 -27.02 6.46 -6.66
C ALA A 98 -26.46 6.92 -5.29
N GLY A 99 -26.36 6.02 -4.30
CA GLY A 99 -25.99 6.40 -2.92
C GLY A 99 -24.49 6.48 -2.66
N ASN A 100 -24.13 6.74 -1.40
CA ASN A 100 -22.74 6.86 -0.94
C ASN A 100 -22.45 6.08 0.37
N ASP A 101 -23.18 5.00 0.67
CA ASP A 101 -22.81 4.08 1.76
C ASP A 101 -21.51 3.34 1.40
N LEU A 102 -20.49 3.36 2.27
CA LEU A 102 -19.21 2.69 2.04
C LEU A 102 -18.85 1.75 3.21
N LEU A 103 -18.43 0.53 2.92
CA LEU A 103 -17.84 -0.38 3.92
C LEU A 103 -16.34 -0.59 3.67
N GLU A 104 -15.50 -0.18 4.63
CA GLU A 104 -14.07 -0.48 4.62
C GLU A 104 -13.81 -1.81 5.34
N VAL A 105 -13.51 -2.85 4.56
CA VAL A 105 -13.26 -4.22 5.04
C VAL A 105 -11.76 -4.42 5.33
N ALA A 106 -11.48 -4.91 6.54
CA ALA A 106 -10.16 -4.89 7.18
C ALA A 106 -9.59 -3.47 7.32
N CYS A 107 -10.40 -2.55 7.83
CA CYS A 107 -10.08 -1.13 8.02
C CYS A 107 -8.93 -0.84 8.99
N GLY A 108 -8.42 -1.84 9.72
CA GLY A 108 -7.30 -1.68 10.64
C GLY A 108 -7.53 -0.57 11.66
N THR A 109 -6.63 0.42 11.69
CA THR A 109 -6.69 1.59 12.59
C THR A 109 -7.58 2.73 12.07
N GLY A 110 -8.36 2.53 11.01
CA GLY A 110 -9.21 3.56 10.40
C GLY A 110 -8.46 4.57 9.52
N GLY A 111 -7.39 4.15 8.85
CA GLY A 111 -6.55 5.03 8.04
C GLY A 111 -7.33 5.72 6.91
N HIS A 112 -7.90 4.94 5.98
CA HIS A 112 -8.65 5.50 4.86
C HIS A 112 -10.01 6.10 5.28
N ILE A 113 -10.69 5.54 6.28
CA ILE A 113 -11.90 6.11 6.94
C ILE A 113 -11.74 7.61 7.23
N THR A 114 -10.55 8.04 7.68
CA THR A 114 -10.24 9.44 8.04
C THR A 114 -10.60 10.43 6.91
N TYR A 115 -10.43 10.02 5.65
CA TYR A 115 -10.63 10.85 4.46
C TYR A 115 -11.84 10.42 3.63
N LEU A 116 -12.15 9.11 3.59
CA LEU A 116 -13.33 8.59 2.89
C LEU A 116 -14.65 9.15 3.49
N LYS A 117 -14.70 9.39 4.80
CA LYS A 117 -15.88 9.97 5.47
C LYS A 117 -16.27 11.38 4.99
N ASN A 118 -15.38 12.06 4.26
CA ASN A 118 -15.68 13.38 3.67
C ASN A 118 -16.60 13.27 2.44
N ASN A 119 -16.74 12.07 1.86
CA ASN A 119 -17.54 11.80 0.64
C ASN A 119 -18.59 10.69 0.82
N TYR A 120 -18.42 9.83 1.82
CA TYR A 120 -19.21 8.61 2.00
C TYR A 120 -19.77 8.47 3.42
N SER A 121 -20.93 7.82 3.52
CA SER A 121 -21.46 7.28 4.78
C SER A 121 -20.66 6.01 5.12
N VAL A 122 -19.51 6.18 5.78
CA VAL A 122 -18.54 5.09 6.02
C VAL A 122 -18.92 4.26 7.24
N GLU A 123 -18.85 2.94 7.08
CA GLU A 123 -18.72 1.96 8.16
C GLU A 123 -17.41 1.19 7.99
N GLY A 124 -16.81 0.73 9.08
CA GLY A 124 -15.60 -0.10 9.03
C GLY A 124 -15.81 -1.49 9.62
N LEU A 125 -15.08 -2.48 9.11
CA LEU A 125 -15.09 -3.84 9.62
C LEU A 125 -13.66 -4.37 9.74
N ASP A 126 -13.31 -4.99 10.87
CA ASP A 126 -12.03 -5.70 11.04
C ASP A 126 -12.19 -6.92 11.95
N LEU A 127 -11.24 -7.86 11.90
CA LEU A 127 -11.22 -9.05 12.76
C LEU A 127 -10.51 -8.78 14.10
N ASN A 128 -9.52 -7.88 14.10
CA ASN A 128 -8.65 -7.58 15.23
C ASN A 128 -9.27 -6.54 16.18
N ARG A 129 -9.50 -6.97 17.44
CA ARG A 129 -10.07 -6.12 18.51
C ARG A 129 -9.19 -4.92 18.87
N GLN A 130 -7.86 -5.02 18.78
CA GLN A 130 -6.94 -3.91 19.08
C GLN A 130 -6.96 -2.86 17.97
N MET A 131 -6.98 -3.28 16.71
CA MET A 131 -7.14 -2.35 15.57
C MET A 131 -8.46 -1.57 15.68
N LEU A 132 -9.57 -2.27 15.96
CA LEU A 132 -10.87 -1.61 16.21
C LEU A 132 -10.94 -0.78 17.51
N ARG A 133 -10.03 -0.97 18.48
CA ARG A 133 -9.92 -0.05 19.63
C ARG A 133 -9.33 1.28 19.19
N LEU A 134 -8.31 1.24 18.33
CA LEU A 134 -7.65 2.44 17.81
C LEU A 134 -8.55 3.16 16.79
N ALA A 135 -9.21 2.44 15.90
CA ALA A 135 -10.19 3.02 14.96
C ALA A 135 -11.32 3.76 15.70
N ARG A 136 -11.91 3.17 16.76
CA ARG A 136 -12.93 3.85 17.60
C ARG A 136 -12.38 5.07 18.34
N LYS A 137 -11.09 5.10 18.69
CA LYS A 137 -10.47 6.29 19.32
C LYS A 137 -10.31 7.45 18.31
N LYS A 138 -10.03 7.16 17.03
CA LYS A 138 -9.94 8.17 15.97
C LYS A 138 -11.31 8.63 15.46
N HIS A 139 -12.27 7.71 15.43
CA HIS A 139 -13.59 7.88 14.80
C HIS A 139 -14.69 7.35 15.73
N PRO A 140 -15.04 8.09 16.80
CA PRO A 140 -16.04 7.64 17.77
C PRO A 140 -17.44 7.51 17.16
N ASP A 141 -17.75 8.34 16.16
CA ASP A 141 -19.08 8.42 15.51
C ASP A 141 -19.26 7.42 14.36
N ILE A 142 -18.22 6.68 13.97
CA ILE A 142 -18.25 5.73 12.86
C ILE A 142 -18.61 4.32 13.37
N VAL A 143 -19.58 3.68 12.72
CA VAL A 143 -19.99 2.31 13.05
C VAL A 143 -18.85 1.35 12.69
N LEU A 144 -18.31 0.68 13.71
CA LEU A 144 -17.13 -0.18 13.60
C LEU A 144 -17.45 -1.62 14.03
N HIS A 145 -17.58 -2.49 13.04
CA HIS A 145 -17.95 -3.91 13.17
C HIS A 145 -16.74 -4.79 13.46
N ARG A 146 -16.95 -5.86 14.25
CA ARG A 146 -15.96 -6.95 14.38
C ARG A 146 -16.41 -8.17 13.57
N GLY A 147 -15.64 -8.57 12.56
CA GLY A 147 -15.98 -9.71 11.69
C GLY A 147 -14.81 -10.26 10.89
N ASP A 148 -14.98 -11.48 10.36
CA ASP A 148 -14.08 -12.05 9.35
C ASP A 148 -14.63 -11.69 7.95
N MET A 149 -13.78 -11.13 7.08
CA MET A 149 -14.12 -10.78 5.69
C MET A 149 -14.69 -11.96 4.88
N VAL A 150 -14.40 -13.21 5.29
CA VAL A 150 -14.90 -14.46 4.68
C VAL A 150 -16.39 -14.71 4.93
N SER A 151 -16.96 -14.21 6.04
CA SER A 151 -18.24 -14.70 6.56
C SER A 151 -19.08 -13.70 7.38
N PHE A 152 -18.70 -12.42 7.42
CA PHE A 152 -19.51 -11.38 8.08
C PHE A 152 -20.93 -11.29 7.48
N LYS A 153 -21.88 -10.85 8.30
CA LYS A 153 -23.27 -10.63 7.91
C LYS A 153 -23.75 -9.32 8.51
N LEU A 154 -23.91 -8.28 7.68
CA LEU A 154 -24.52 -7.01 8.08
C LEU A 154 -25.95 -6.95 7.53
N LYS A 155 -26.87 -6.31 8.25
CA LYS A 155 -28.26 -6.09 7.79
C LYS A 155 -28.36 -4.87 6.85
N LYS A 156 -27.30 -4.57 6.10
CA LYS A 156 -27.13 -3.39 5.25
C LYS A 156 -26.32 -3.77 4.00
N HIS A 157 -26.66 -3.12 2.89
CA HIS A 157 -25.90 -3.17 1.65
C HIS A 157 -25.29 -1.79 1.37
N PHE A 158 -24.18 -1.75 0.64
CA PHE A 158 -23.33 -0.58 0.45
C PHE A 158 -23.20 -0.21 -1.02
N ASP A 159 -23.03 1.08 -1.30
CA ASP A 159 -22.78 1.63 -2.64
C ASP A 159 -21.32 1.39 -3.07
N ALA A 160 -20.39 1.37 -2.11
CA ALA A 160 -19.01 0.97 -2.32
C ALA A 160 -18.52 0.03 -1.20
N ILE A 161 -17.63 -0.90 -1.53
CA ILE A 161 -16.89 -1.70 -0.55
C ILE A 161 -15.41 -1.68 -0.91
N THR A 162 -14.55 -1.43 0.06
CA THR A 162 -13.10 -1.39 -0.13
C THR A 162 -12.43 -2.46 0.75
N CYS A 163 -11.36 -3.08 0.25
CA CYS A 163 -10.49 -3.98 1.02
C CYS A 163 -9.03 -3.67 0.64
N LEU A 164 -8.37 -2.87 1.48
CA LEU A 164 -7.20 -2.07 1.09
C LEU A 164 -5.89 -2.59 1.71
N PHE A 165 -4.77 -1.97 1.32
CA PHE A 165 -3.42 -2.22 1.80
C PHE A 165 -3.03 -3.70 1.86
N SER A 166 -3.46 -4.46 0.85
CA SER A 166 -3.22 -5.90 0.70
C SER A 166 -3.84 -6.81 1.77
N ALA A 167 -4.80 -6.32 2.56
CA ALA A 167 -5.42 -7.09 3.66
C ALA A 167 -6.05 -8.42 3.18
N ILE A 168 -6.53 -8.48 1.94
CA ILE A 168 -7.03 -9.68 1.26
C ILE A 168 -6.00 -10.84 1.26
N GLY A 169 -4.70 -10.55 1.34
CA GLY A 169 -3.64 -11.55 1.43
C GLY A 169 -3.72 -12.42 2.70
N HIS A 170 -4.32 -11.94 3.79
CA HIS A 170 -4.49 -12.70 5.04
C HIS A 170 -5.35 -13.96 4.88
N LEU A 171 -6.06 -14.10 3.77
CA LEU A 171 -6.89 -15.25 3.42
C LEU A 171 -6.10 -16.52 3.07
N LYS A 172 -4.82 -16.39 2.69
CA LYS A 172 -3.83 -17.46 2.45
C LYS A 172 -4.16 -18.54 1.41
N THR A 173 -5.41 -18.67 0.96
CA THR A 173 -5.90 -19.77 0.11
C THR A 173 -6.94 -19.27 -0.89
N ARG A 174 -6.91 -19.78 -2.14
CA ARG A 174 -7.85 -19.40 -3.21
C ARG A 174 -9.31 -19.64 -2.81
N ARG A 175 -9.59 -20.69 -2.02
CA ARG A 175 -10.93 -20.97 -1.47
C ARG A 175 -11.42 -19.83 -0.56
N LYS A 176 -10.56 -19.31 0.33
CA LYS A 176 -10.92 -18.17 1.19
C LYS A 176 -10.99 -16.87 0.40
N LEU A 177 -10.11 -16.64 -0.60
CA LEU A 177 -10.19 -15.48 -1.51
C LEU A 177 -11.57 -15.41 -2.19
N GLY A 178 -11.97 -16.48 -2.86
CA GLY A 178 -13.29 -16.55 -3.52
C GLY A 178 -14.46 -16.44 -2.54
N LEU A 179 -14.33 -16.91 -1.29
CA LEU A 179 -15.37 -16.72 -0.27
C LEU A 179 -15.50 -15.26 0.18
N ALA A 180 -14.38 -14.58 0.46
CA ALA A 180 -14.41 -13.18 0.88
C ALA A 180 -14.91 -12.25 -0.23
N VAL A 181 -14.46 -12.43 -1.48
CA VAL A 181 -14.94 -11.64 -2.62
C VAL A 181 -16.44 -11.86 -2.86
N ARG A 182 -16.94 -13.11 -2.77
CA ARG A 182 -18.39 -13.38 -2.77
C ARG A 182 -19.13 -12.78 -1.57
N ASN A 183 -18.53 -12.77 -0.39
CA ASN A 183 -19.18 -12.20 0.80
C ASN A 183 -19.28 -10.68 0.72
N MET A 184 -18.25 -10.00 0.19
CA MET A 184 -18.27 -8.57 -0.09
C MET A 184 -19.27 -8.23 -1.20
N SER A 185 -19.23 -8.93 -2.34
CA SER A 185 -20.23 -8.76 -3.44
C SER A 185 -21.68 -8.86 -2.93
N ARG A 186 -21.98 -9.84 -2.06
CA ARG A 186 -23.31 -10.01 -1.44
C ARG A 186 -23.76 -8.88 -0.51
N HIS A 187 -22.87 -7.95 -0.15
CA HIS A 187 -23.21 -6.75 0.61
C HIS A 187 -23.16 -5.48 -0.26
N LEU A 188 -22.96 -5.58 -1.59
CA LEU A 188 -23.17 -4.46 -2.50
C LEU A 188 -24.67 -4.24 -2.75
N LYS A 189 -25.05 -2.98 -3.00
CA LYS A 189 -26.29 -2.64 -3.73
C LYS A 189 -26.09 -2.96 -5.22
N LEU A 190 -27.18 -3.14 -5.97
CA LEU A 190 -27.09 -3.22 -7.44
C LEU A 190 -26.49 -1.92 -8.00
N GLY A 191 -25.55 -2.02 -8.93
CA GLY A 191 -24.72 -0.92 -9.39
C GLY A 191 -23.60 -0.50 -8.43
N GLY A 192 -23.46 -1.17 -7.28
CA GLY A 192 -22.38 -0.90 -6.32
C GLY A 192 -21.03 -1.42 -6.78
N VAL A 193 -19.94 -0.89 -6.21
CA VAL A 193 -18.56 -1.23 -6.60
C VAL A 193 -17.73 -1.83 -5.45
N LEU A 194 -17.05 -2.94 -5.72
CA LEU A 194 -16.03 -3.53 -4.85
C LEU A 194 -14.63 -3.17 -5.38
N ILE A 195 -13.78 -2.58 -4.53
CA ILE A 195 -12.36 -2.33 -4.82
C ILE A 195 -11.48 -3.13 -3.86
N VAL A 196 -10.55 -3.91 -4.39
CA VAL A 196 -9.60 -4.73 -3.60
C VAL A 196 -8.17 -4.38 -4.00
N GLU A 197 -7.37 -3.92 -3.04
CA GLU A 197 -5.91 -3.86 -3.19
C GLU A 197 -5.32 -5.27 -2.94
N PRO A 198 -4.65 -5.87 -3.92
CA PRO A 198 -4.09 -7.20 -3.77
C PRO A 198 -2.81 -7.18 -2.95
N TRP A 199 -2.40 -8.34 -2.43
CA TRP A 199 -0.98 -8.58 -2.17
C TRP A 199 -0.25 -8.93 -3.47
N ILE A 200 1.04 -8.61 -3.53
CA ILE A 200 1.87 -8.82 -4.73
C ILE A 200 1.87 -10.29 -5.20
N THR A 201 1.92 -10.47 -6.52
CA THR A 201 1.80 -11.77 -7.17
C THR A 201 3.01 -12.68 -6.90
N PRO A 202 2.89 -14.01 -7.06
CA PRO A 202 4.02 -14.94 -7.02
C PRO A 202 5.18 -14.54 -7.93
N GLN A 203 4.89 -13.95 -9.09
CA GLN A 203 5.86 -13.47 -10.08
C GLN A 203 6.63 -12.23 -9.59
N GLN A 204 5.98 -11.34 -8.84
CA GLN A 204 6.61 -10.18 -8.21
C GLN A 204 7.37 -10.54 -6.91
N TRP A 205 7.16 -11.73 -6.34
CA TRP A 205 7.70 -12.11 -5.03
C TRP A 205 9.21 -12.40 -5.02
N ARG A 206 10.01 -11.41 -4.61
CA ARG A 206 11.47 -11.56 -4.46
C ARG A 206 11.85 -12.17 -3.11
N LYS A 207 12.06 -13.50 -3.08
CA LYS A 207 12.66 -14.21 -1.94
C LYS A 207 14.02 -13.62 -1.56
N ARG A 208 14.41 -13.75 -0.28
CA ARG A 208 15.67 -13.24 0.30
C ARG A 208 15.88 -11.73 0.21
N SER A 209 14.92 -10.96 -0.30
CA SER A 209 14.94 -9.49 -0.18
C SER A 209 14.91 -9.09 1.29
N VAL A 210 15.78 -8.16 1.66
CA VAL A 210 15.85 -7.54 2.99
C VAL A 210 14.98 -6.28 2.95
N HIS A 211 14.15 -6.09 3.97
CA HIS A 211 13.34 -4.89 4.13
C HIS A 211 13.59 -4.30 5.51
N ALA A 212 13.71 -2.98 5.56
CA ALA A 212 13.81 -2.21 6.79
C ALA A 212 12.87 -1.01 6.71
N ASN A 213 12.38 -0.57 7.85
CA ASN A 213 11.59 0.64 8.00
C ASN A 213 11.91 1.24 9.38
N PHE A 214 12.08 2.56 9.43
CA PHE A 214 12.58 3.26 10.60
C PHE A 214 11.66 4.42 10.98
N VAL A 215 11.38 4.57 12.28
CA VAL A 215 10.75 5.75 12.85
C VAL A 215 11.77 6.43 13.75
N ASP A 216 11.99 7.72 13.54
CA ASP A 216 12.99 8.51 14.26
C ASP A 216 12.35 9.80 14.81
N GLN A 217 11.63 9.67 15.92
CA GLN A 217 10.97 10.78 16.63
C GLN A 217 11.69 11.03 17.97
N PRO A 218 11.53 12.19 18.62
CA PRO A 218 12.27 12.51 19.85
C PRO A 218 12.14 11.45 20.95
N GLU A 219 10.92 10.99 21.23
CA GLU A 219 10.61 9.99 22.27
C GLU A 219 10.26 8.60 21.72
N LEU A 220 10.36 8.38 20.41
CA LEU A 220 10.01 7.09 19.79
C LEU A 220 10.98 6.75 18.66
N LYS A 221 11.81 5.72 18.89
CA LYS A 221 12.63 5.10 17.84
C LYS A 221 12.07 3.72 17.52
N ILE A 222 11.90 3.38 16.24
CA ILE A 222 11.52 2.04 15.80
C ILE A 222 12.45 1.60 14.68
N ALA A 223 12.98 0.38 14.76
CA ALA A 223 13.54 -0.35 13.64
C ALA A 223 12.70 -1.60 13.39
N ARG A 224 11.94 -1.62 12.29
CA ARG A 224 11.18 -2.79 11.83
C ARG A 224 11.91 -3.42 10.64
N MET A 225 12.40 -4.65 10.79
CA MET A 225 13.18 -5.35 9.77
C MET A 225 12.64 -6.76 9.50
N ASN A 226 12.72 -7.22 8.24
CA ASN A 226 12.38 -8.59 7.86
C ASN A 226 13.20 -9.08 6.65
N ILE A 227 13.33 -10.40 6.51
CA ILE A 227 13.80 -11.04 5.26
C ILE A 227 12.64 -11.82 4.64
N SER A 228 12.43 -11.63 3.34
CA SER A 228 11.33 -12.24 2.58
C SER A 228 11.51 -13.75 2.38
N LYS A 229 10.73 -14.55 3.11
CA LYS A 229 10.67 -16.02 3.00
C LYS A 229 9.39 -16.44 2.28
N ASN A 230 9.28 -17.71 1.87
CA ASN A 230 8.01 -18.26 1.40
C ASN A 230 7.84 -19.73 1.81
N ARG A 231 6.59 -20.16 2.01
CA ARG A 231 6.19 -21.57 2.22
C ARG A 231 5.14 -21.92 1.18
N GLY A 232 5.56 -22.52 0.07
CA GLY A 232 4.71 -22.71 -1.11
C GLY A 232 4.14 -21.37 -1.62
N ARG A 233 2.81 -21.29 -1.76
CA ARG A 233 2.07 -20.08 -2.17
C ARG A 233 1.90 -19.02 -1.06
N LEU A 234 2.52 -19.17 0.11
CA LEU A 234 2.52 -18.15 1.16
C LEU A 234 3.83 -17.37 1.17
N SER A 235 3.78 -16.04 1.09
CA SER A 235 4.88 -15.21 1.57
C SER A 235 4.90 -15.24 3.10
N VAL A 236 6.10 -15.27 3.67
CA VAL A 236 6.32 -15.33 5.12
C VAL A 236 7.31 -14.24 5.50
N LEU A 237 6.89 -13.34 6.39
CA LEU A 237 7.67 -12.24 6.91
C LEU A 237 7.73 -12.35 8.43
N ASP A 238 8.89 -12.75 8.94
CA ASP A 238 9.22 -12.60 10.35
C ASP A 238 9.62 -11.14 10.56
N MET A 239 8.71 -10.34 11.12
CA MET A 239 8.90 -8.90 11.32
C MET A 239 9.51 -8.67 12.70
N HIS A 240 10.82 -8.48 12.73
CA HIS A 240 11.55 -8.06 13.93
C HIS A 240 11.31 -6.57 14.15
N HIS A 241 10.88 -6.21 15.35
CA HIS A 241 10.68 -4.82 15.79
C HIS A 241 11.61 -4.59 16.99
N LEU A 242 12.48 -3.60 16.88
CA LEU A 242 13.18 -2.99 18.02
C LEU A 242 12.55 -1.62 18.24
N VAL A 243 12.06 -1.36 19.45
CA VAL A 243 11.30 -0.15 19.80
C VAL A 243 11.93 0.48 21.03
N ALA A 244 12.28 1.76 20.96
CA ALA A 244 12.80 2.54 22.08
C ALA A 244 11.87 3.70 22.42
N THR A 245 11.71 3.93 23.73
CA THR A 245 10.92 4.98 24.38
C THR A 245 11.72 5.51 25.59
N PRO A 246 11.38 6.66 26.21
CA PRO A 246 12.14 7.18 27.35
C PRO A 246 12.26 6.20 28.53
N ASN A 247 11.27 5.30 28.67
CA ASN A 247 11.15 4.37 29.80
C ASN A 247 11.69 2.96 29.52
N ARG A 248 11.86 2.55 28.25
CA ARG A 248 12.34 1.20 27.88
C ARG A 248 12.76 1.08 26.42
N VAL A 249 13.61 0.08 26.16
CA VAL A 249 13.78 -0.54 24.84
C VAL A 249 13.18 -1.94 24.88
N GLU A 250 12.40 -2.33 23.87
CA GLU A 250 11.86 -3.68 23.71
C GLU A 250 12.11 -4.25 22.31
N HIS A 251 12.40 -5.57 22.24
CA HIS A 251 12.42 -6.33 20.99
C HIS A 251 11.25 -7.32 20.93
N PHE A 252 10.64 -7.48 19.76
CA PHE A 252 9.69 -8.55 19.48
C PHE A 252 9.63 -8.95 18.00
N VAL A 253 9.12 -10.15 17.74
CA VAL A 253 8.88 -10.66 16.39
C VAL A 253 7.39 -10.94 16.19
N GLU A 254 6.82 -10.46 15.10
CA GLU A 254 5.49 -10.85 14.62
C GLU A 254 5.59 -11.52 13.25
N ARG A 255 5.03 -12.74 13.10
CA ARG A 255 5.02 -13.47 11.83
C ARG A 255 3.79 -13.10 11.00
N LEU A 256 4.02 -12.33 9.94
CA LEU A 256 3.04 -12.05 8.89
C LEU A 256 3.12 -13.14 7.81
N GLU A 257 1.99 -13.77 7.50
CA GLU A 257 1.85 -14.71 6.38
C GLU A 257 0.73 -14.23 5.46
N LEU A 258 1.04 -14.00 4.18
CA LEU A 258 0.08 -13.54 3.17
C LEU A 258 0.08 -14.52 1.97
N GLY A 259 -1.09 -14.74 1.39
CA GLY A 259 -1.26 -15.53 0.17
C GLY A 259 -0.69 -14.78 -1.04
N LEU A 260 0.22 -15.42 -1.76
CA LEU A 260 0.65 -14.99 -3.09
C LEU A 260 -0.38 -15.54 -4.09
N PHE A 261 -1.33 -14.71 -4.52
CA PHE A 261 -2.36 -15.03 -5.50
C PHE A 261 -1.94 -14.56 -6.90
N THR A 262 -2.26 -15.31 -7.97
CA THR A 262 -2.06 -14.79 -9.34
C THR A 262 -3.14 -13.79 -9.72
N HIS A 263 -2.89 -13.01 -10.77
CA HIS A 263 -3.89 -12.13 -11.37
C HIS A 263 -5.19 -12.88 -11.71
N ASP A 264 -5.07 -14.06 -12.31
CA ASP A 264 -6.21 -14.91 -12.69
C ASP A 264 -7.00 -15.42 -11.48
N GLU A 265 -6.36 -15.63 -10.32
CA GLU A 265 -7.07 -16.03 -9.09
C GLU A 265 -7.92 -14.90 -8.50
N TYR A 266 -7.52 -13.63 -8.67
CA TYR A 266 -8.37 -12.49 -8.33
C TYR A 266 -9.50 -12.33 -9.36
N LEU A 267 -9.21 -12.39 -10.67
CA LEU A 267 -10.24 -12.28 -11.71
C LEU A 267 -11.28 -13.42 -11.63
N ASP A 268 -10.86 -14.66 -11.36
CA ASP A 268 -11.75 -15.81 -11.13
C ASP A 268 -12.59 -15.62 -9.85
N ALA A 269 -12.04 -15.01 -8.80
CA ALA A 269 -12.78 -14.73 -7.58
C ALA A 269 -13.87 -13.66 -7.78
N PHE A 270 -13.58 -12.58 -8.51
CA PHE A 270 -14.55 -11.52 -8.84
C PHE A 270 -15.61 -12.02 -9.83
N ARG A 271 -15.22 -12.70 -10.91
CA ARG A 271 -16.15 -13.28 -11.90
C ARG A 271 -17.12 -14.29 -11.25
N ARG A 272 -16.63 -15.15 -10.36
CA ARG A 272 -17.47 -16.07 -9.55
C ARG A 272 -18.28 -15.37 -8.44
N ALA A 273 -18.14 -14.06 -8.28
CA ALA A 273 -18.96 -13.24 -7.41
C ALA A 273 -19.96 -12.36 -8.19
N GLY A 274 -20.09 -12.56 -9.50
CA GLY A 274 -21.04 -11.85 -10.36
C GLY A 274 -20.58 -10.46 -10.81
N LEU A 275 -19.33 -10.09 -10.58
CA LEU A 275 -18.84 -8.72 -10.81
C LEU A 275 -18.25 -8.53 -12.21
N GLU A 276 -18.69 -7.47 -12.89
CA GLU A 276 -18.01 -6.92 -14.08
C GLU A 276 -16.67 -6.33 -13.63
N THR A 277 -15.56 -6.93 -14.06
CA THR A 277 -14.24 -6.74 -13.42
C THR A 277 -13.25 -6.00 -14.32
N SER A 278 -12.65 -4.94 -13.78
CA SER A 278 -11.50 -4.22 -14.37
C SER A 278 -10.29 -4.25 -13.42
N TYR A 279 -9.11 -3.85 -13.92
CA TYR A 279 -7.86 -3.85 -13.16
C TYR A 279 -7.02 -2.62 -13.51
N ASP A 280 -6.78 -1.77 -12.51
CA ASP A 280 -5.75 -0.73 -12.53
C ASP A 280 -4.42 -1.41 -12.17
N SER A 281 -3.38 -1.24 -12.99
CA SER A 281 -2.07 -1.87 -12.80
C SER A 281 -1.12 -1.08 -11.89
N GLU A 282 -1.36 0.22 -11.71
CA GLU A 282 -0.63 1.06 -10.76
C GLU A 282 -1.20 0.86 -9.35
N GLY A 283 -2.52 0.98 -9.23
CA GLY A 283 -3.26 0.98 -7.98
C GLY A 283 -2.90 2.16 -7.08
N LEU A 284 -2.89 1.90 -5.76
CA LEU A 284 -2.54 2.91 -4.75
C LEU A 284 -1.03 3.04 -4.52
N MET A 285 -0.29 1.92 -4.58
CA MET A 285 1.13 1.88 -4.24
C MET A 285 1.95 0.85 -5.05
N GLY A 286 1.72 0.77 -6.37
CA GLY A 286 2.47 -0.12 -7.27
C GLY A 286 2.11 -1.60 -7.15
N ARG A 287 0.89 -1.89 -6.66
CA ARG A 287 0.34 -3.26 -6.49
C ARG A 287 -0.86 -3.54 -7.40
N GLY A 288 -1.37 -2.51 -8.08
CA GLY A 288 -2.65 -2.55 -8.77
C GLY A 288 -3.87 -2.48 -7.84
N LEU A 289 -5.06 -2.46 -8.44
CA LEU A 289 -6.37 -2.55 -7.79
C LEU A 289 -7.29 -3.40 -8.67
N TYR A 290 -7.99 -4.37 -8.08
CA TYR A 290 -9.10 -5.05 -8.73
C TYR A 290 -10.39 -4.32 -8.41
N ILE A 291 -11.14 -3.96 -9.45
CA ILE A 291 -12.38 -3.19 -9.34
C ILE A 291 -13.50 -4.01 -9.96
N GLY A 292 -14.63 -4.12 -9.28
CA GLY A 292 -15.75 -4.96 -9.70
C GLY A 292 -17.09 -4.32 -9.41
N THR A 293 -17.89 -4.07 -10.45
CA THR A 293 -19.25 -3.52 -10.33
C THR A 293 -20.29 -4.65 -10.42
N LEU A 294 -21.35 -4.55 -9.62
CA LEU A 294 -22.48 -5.49 -9.57
C LEU A 294 -23.66 -5.02 -10.42
#